data_AF-A0A852F6T2-F1
#
_entry.id   AF-A0A852F6T2-F1
#
_cell.length_a   1.000
_cell.length_b   1.000
_cell.length_c   1.000
_cell.angle_alpha   90.00
_cell.angle_beta   90.00
_cell.angle_gamma   90.00
#
_symmetry.space_group_name_H-M   'P 1'
#
loop_
_entity.id
_entity.type
_entity.pdbx_description
1 polymer ?
#
loop_
_entity_poly.entity_id
_entity_poly.type
_entity_poly.pdbx_seq_one_letter_code
_entity_poly.pdbx_strand_id
1 'polypeptide(L)'
;VDYLAQAFESLRRDLKTDEGKALFLEYQCVPVVLSHLKVSSASLLSSALDGLLQMTMESGSLQPFLEACSNESFFQTCSVLLQSSKLDIAVLEKLCVILQKLSRIKSNKKLFELFGLHRMFQELRRTTDPGHTFLCINLNSILLNLEFLRSNSLDSSLSS
;
A
#
# COMPACT_ATOMS: atom_id res chain seq x y z
N VAL A 1 -24.35 7.96 14.77
CA VAL A 1 -24.02 7.13 13.58
C VAL A 1 -22.72 7.65 13.02
N ASP A 2 -21.71 6.80 12.82
CA ASP A 2 -20.48 7.19 12.15
C ASP A 2 -20.69 7.10 10.63
N TYR A 3 -21.06 8.22 10.02
CA TYR A 3 -21.37 8.31 8.60
C TYR A 3 -20.16 7.97 7.70
N LEU A 4 -18.94 8.24 8.17
CA LEU A 4 -17.73 7.91 7.41
C LEU A 4 -17.47 6.41 7.40
N ALA A 5 -17.63 5.74 8.55
CA ALA A 5 -17.50 4.29 8.62
C ALA A 5 -18.53 3.59 7.70
N GLN A 6 -19.78 4.09 7.70
CA GLN A 6 -20.82 3.58 6.81
C GLN A 6 -20.51 3.82 5.33
N ALA A 7 -19.96 4.99 4.98
CA ALA A 7 -19.56 5.30 3.61
C ALA A 7 -18.44 4.37 3.14
N PHE A 8 -17.42 4.10 3.95
CA PHE A 8 -16.36 3.15 3.60
C PHE A 8 -16.85 1.72 3.50
N GLU A 9 -17.80 1.30 4.35
CA GLU A 9 -18.41 -0.02 4.23
C GLU A 9 -19.22 -0.16 2.94
N SER A 10 -19.99 0.87 2.57
CA SER A 10 -20.70 0.89 1.28
C SER A 10 -19.72 0.82 0.12
N LEU A 11 -18.69 1.67 0.14
CA LEU A 11 -17.65 1.69 -0.88
C LEU A 11 -17.00 0.32 -1.04
N ARG A 12 -16.63 -0.34 0.07
CA ARG A 12 -16.06 -1.70 0.04
C ARG A 12 -16.97 -2.69 -0.67
N ARG A 13 -18.29 -2.59 -0.48
CA ARG A 13 -19.25 -3.46 -1.17
C ARG A 13 -19.30 -3.17 -2.66
N ASP A 14 -19.32 -1.90 -3.05
CA ASP A 14 -19.39 -1.48 -4.44
C ASP A 14 -18.12 -1.90 -5.20
N LEU A 15 -16.94 -1.81 -4.58
CA LEU A 15 -15.66 -2.21 -5.18
C LEU A 15 -15.48 -3.72 -5.38
N LYS A 16 -16.45 -4.55 -4.99
CA LYS A 16 -16.45 -5.99 -5.31
C LYS A 16 -16.83 -6.26 -6.77
N THR A 17 -17.46 -5.31 -7.46
CA THR A 17 -17.85 -5.44 -8.86
C THR A 17 -16.87 -4.70 -9.77
N ASP A 18 -16.69 -5.18 -11.00
CA ASP A 18 -15.81 -4.50 -11.96
C ASP A 18 -16.32 -3.11 -12.34
N GLU A 19 -17.65 -2.92 -12.41
CA GLU A 19 -18.28 -1.62 -12.60
C GLU A 19 -17.93 -0.66 -11.46
N GLY A 20 -18.04 -1.10 -10.20
CA GLY A 20 -17.70 -0.26 -9.04
C GLY A 20 -16.23 0.15 -9.03
N LYS A 21 -15.33 -0.77 -9.40
CA LYS A 21 -13.90 -0.46 -9.56
C LYS A 21 -13.63 0.53 -10.70
N ALA A 22 -14.32 0.39 -11.82
CA ALA A 22 -14.20 1.32 -12.94
C ALA A 22 -14.65 2.74 -12.54
N LEU A 23 -15.82 2.86 -11.91
CA LEU A 23 -16.33 4.14 -11.41
C LEU A 23 -15.39 4.76 -10.37
N PHE A 24 -14.83 3.96 -9.47
CA PHE A 24 -13.85 4.44 -8.48
C PHE A 24 -12.63 5.12 -9.12
N LEU A 25 -12.17 4.58 -10.24
CA LEU A 25 -11.05 5.16 -10.99
C LEU A 25 -11.49 6.36 -11.81
N GLU A 26 -12.64 6.29 -12.47
CA GLU A 26 -13.23 7.39 -13.26
C GLU A 26 -13.42 8.65 -12.41
N TYR A 27 -13.93 8.48 -11.20
CA TYR A 27 -14.13 9.58 -10.24
C TYR A 27 -12.89 9.92 -9.40
N GLN A 28 -11.73 9.34 -9.72
CA GLN A 28 -10.46 9.59 -9.02
C GLN A 28 -10.58 9.50 -7.50
N CYS A 29 -11.14 8.41 -7.00
CA CYS A 29 -11.46 8.29 -5.58
C CYS A 29 -10.22 8.03 -4.67
N VAL A 30 -9.06 7.65 -5.24
CA VAL A 30 -7.85 7.35 -4.45
C VAL A 30 -7.43 8.51 -3.53
N PRO A 31 -7.25 9.76 -3.99
CA PRO A 31 -6.88 10.88 -3.13
C PRO A 31 -7.93 11.18 -2.04
N VAL A 32 -9.21 10.97 -2.35
CA VAL A 32 -10.30 11.15 -1.39
C VAL A 32 -10.16 10.15 -0.24
N VAL A 33 -9.96 8.86 -0.55
CA VAL A 33 -9.73 7.82 0.45
C VAL A 33 -8.46 8.10 1.26
N LEU A 34 -7.36 8.51 0.61
CA LEU A 34 -6.09 8.86 1.27
C LEU A 34 -6.25 9.96 2.32
N SER A 35 -7.07 10.98 2.06
CA SER A 35 -7.31 12.08 2.99
C SER A 35 -7.89 11.65 4.35
N HIS A 36 -8.44 10.43 4.39
CA HIS A 36 -9.03 9.82 5.58
C HIS A 36 -8.15 8.71 6.21
N LEU A 37 -7.01 8.36 5.61
CA LEU A 37 -6.07 7.40 6.20
C LEU A 37 -5.25 8.05 7.33
N LYS A 38 -5.90 8.24 8.49
CA LYS A 38 -5.29 8.81 9.70
C LYS A 38 -5.31 7.80 10.84
N VAL A 39 -4.20 7.68 11.57
CA VAL A 39 -4.03 6.77 12.71
C VAL A 39 -5.02 7.05 13.86
N SER A 40 -5.55 8.27 13.94
CA SER A 40 -6.47 8.69 15.00
C SER A 40 -7.76 7.87 15.08
N SER A 41 -8.11 7.11 14.04
CA SER A 41 -9.22 6.14 14.08
C SER A 41 -8.83 4.83 13.38
N ALA A 42 -8.42 3.84 14.17
CA ALA A 42 -8.00 2.53 13.67
C ALA A 42 -9.11 1.81 12.90
N SER A 43 -10.38 1.94 13.33
CA SER A 43 -11.53 1.34 12.64
C SER A 43 -11.76 1.98 11.27
N LEU A 44 -11.76 3.31 11.18
CA LEU A 44 -11.92 4.01 9.90
C LEU A 44 -10.76 3.73 8.95
N LEU A 45 -9.53 3.72 9.45
CA LEU A 45 -8.34 3.36 8.70
C LEU A 45 -8.45 1.94 8.14
N SER A 46 -8.88 0.99 8.96
CA SER A 46 -9.09 -0.41 8.57
C SER A 46 -10.17 -0.55 7.48
N SER A 47 -11.31 0.15 7.62
CA SER A 47 -12.39 0.15 6.63
C SER A 47 -11.99 0.80 5.30
N ALA A 48 -11.25 1.90 5.34
CA ALA A 48 -10.75 2.56 4.14
C ALA A 48 -9.76 1.66 3.37
N LEU A 49 -8.86 0.98 4.09
CA LEU A 49 -7.92 0.02 3.49
C LEU A 49 -8.64 -1.21 2.91
N ASP A 50 -9.72 -1.69 3.52
CA ASP A 50 -10.50 -2.79 2.94
C ASP A 50 -11.04 -2.44 1.55
N GLY A 51 -11.48 -1.19 1.34
CA GLY A 51 -11.89 -0.70 0.02
C GLY A 51 -10.73 -0.71 -0.98
N LEU A 52 -9.59 -0.14 -0.60
CA LEU A 52 -8.39 -0.15 -1.45
C LEU A 52 -7.91 -1.58 -1.76
N LEU A 53 -8.07 -2.53 -0.84
CA LEU A 53 -7.76 -3.93 -1.09
C LEU A 53 -8.66 -4.57 -2.13
N GLN A 54 -9.95 -4.21 -2.22
CA GLN A 54 -10.81 -4.69 -3.30
C GLN A 54 -10.27 -4.28 -4.68
N MET A 55 -9.65 -3.10 -4.80
CA MET A 55 -9.01 -2.65 -6.03
C MET A 55 -7.74 -3.45 -6.38
N THR A 56 -7.16 -4.17 -5.42
CA THR A 56 -5.98 -5.01 -5.65
C THR A 56 -6.31 -6.40 -6.19
N MET A 57 -7.59 -6.77 -6.24
CA MET A 57 -8.05 -8.05 -6.78
C MET A 57 -7.87 -8.09 -8.30
N GLU A 58 -7.53 -9.26 -8.83
CA GLU A 58 -7.36 -9.48 -10.27
C GLU A 58 -8.61 -9.03 -11.04
N SER A 59 -8.44 -8.03 -11.91
CA SER A 59 -9.49 -7.40 -12.73
C SER A 59 -8.85 -6.40 -13.70
N GLY A 60 -9.61 -5.94 -14.70
CA GLY A 60 -9.13 -4.91 -15.65
C GLY A 60 -8.77 -3.58 -14.98
N SER A 61 -9.27 -3.33 -13.77
CA SER A 61 -9.01 -2.10 -13.00
C SER A 61 -7.74 -2.15 -12.15
N LEU A 62 -7.09 -3.31 -11.99
CA LEU A 62 -5.93 -3.46 -11.12
C LEU A 62 -4.77 -2.56 -11.55
N GLN A 63 -4.39 -2.62 -12.83
CA GLN A 63 -3.25 -1.86 -13.34
C GLN A 63 -3.51 -0.34 -13.28
N PRO A 64 -4.66 0.20 -13.75
CA PRO A 64 -5.00 1.61 -13.56
C PRO A 64 -5.03 2.05 -12.09
N PHE A 65 -5.47 1.18 -11.18
CA PHE A 65 -5.44 1.47 -9.74
C PHE A 65 -4.01 1.60 -9.20
N LEU A 66 -3.11 0.69 -9.57
CA LEU A 66 -1.72 0.78 -9.15
C LEU A 66 -1.06 2.04 -9.73
N GLU A 67 -1.38 2.43 -10.96
CA GLU A 67 -0.94 3.69 -11.56
C GLU A 67 -1.46 4.90 -10.77
N ALA A 68 -2.75 4.91 -10.40
CA ALA A 68 -3.34 5.96 -9.57
C ALA A 68 -2.68 6.06 -8.18
N CYS A 69 -2.13 4.95 -7.65
CA CYS A 69 -1.36 4.94 -6.39
C CYS A 69 0.14 5.28 -6.57
N SER A 70 0.65 5.34 -7.80
CA SER A 70 2.07 5.50 -8.11
C SER A 70 2.53 6.97 -8.10
N ASN A 71 2.27 7.67 -6.99
CA ASN A 71 2.57 9.09 -6.83
C ASN A 71 3.07 9.44 -5.41
N GLU A 72 3.64 10.62 -5.24
CA GLU A 72 4.22 11.07 -3.97
C GLU A 72 3.22 11.11 -2.81
N SER A 73 1.99 11.58 -3.04
CA SER A 73 0.96 11.70 -2.00
C SER A 73 0.61 10.36 -1.37
N PHE A 74 0.45 9.32 -2.20
CA PHE A 74 0.20 7.96 -1.72
C PHE A 74 1.37 7.45 -0.86
N PHE A 75 2.60 7.56 -1.37
CA PHE A 75 3.79 7.05 -0.68
C PHE A 75 4.12 7.84 0.60
N GLN A 76 3.91 9.15 0.60
CA GLN A 76 4.02 9.99 1.79
C GLN A 76 3.03 9.53 2.87
N THR A 77 1.78 9.29 2.48
CA THR A 77 0.74 8.79 3.40
C THR A 77 1.14 7.43 4.00
N CYS A 78 1.62 6.50 3.17
CA CYS A 78 2.12 5.21 3.67
C CYS A 78 3.30 5.37 4.63
N SER A 79 4.26 6.24 4.33
CA SER A 79 5.41 6.50 5.20
C SER A 79 4.97 7.03 6.57
N VAL A 80 4.03 7.97 6.60
CA VAL A 80 3.47 8.51 7.85
C VAL A 80 2.76 7.42 8.67
N LEU A 81 1.97 6.56 8.01
CA LEU A 81 1.30 5.45 8.69
C LEU A 81 2.29 4.44 9.28
N LEU A 82 3.32 4.05 8.53
CA LEU A 82 4.32 3.07 8.96
C LEU A 82 5.21 3.57 10.10
N GLN A 83 5.38 4.89 10.25
CA GLN A 83 6.11 5.48 11.37
C GLN A 83 5.31 5.47 12.68
N SER A 84 4.00 5.21 12.64
CA SER A 84 3.16 5.23 13.83
C SER A 84 3.33 3.96 14.65
N SER A 85 3.83 4.11 15.88
CA SER A 85 3.92 3.02 16.88
C SER A 85 2.56 2.47 17.33
N LYS A 86 1.45 3.13 16.98
CA LYS A 86 0.08 2.70 17.30
C LYS A 86 -0.61 1.94 16.16
N LEU A 87 0.09 1.67 15.06
CA LEU A 87 -0.50 0.98 13.92
C LEU A 87 -0.78 -0.47 14.29
N ASP A 88 -2.04 -0.87 14.21
CA ASP A 88 -2.47 -2.24 14.46
C ASP A 88 -1.89 -3.21 13.40
N ILE A 89 -1.56 -4.44 13.80
CA ILE A 89 -0.94 -5.44 12.91
C ILE A 89 -1.84 -5.79 11.72
N ALA A 90 -3.15 -5.92 11.92
CA ALA A 90 -4.06 -6.22 10.82
C ALA A 90 -4.13 -5.04 9.83
N VAL A 91 -4.02 -3.80 10.30
CA VAL A 91 -3.93 -2.62 9.43
C VAL A 91 -2.61 -2.60 8.66
N LEU A 92 -1.50 -2.91 9.33
CA LEU A 92 -0.20 -3.02 8.70
C LEU A 92 -0.17 -4.08 7.59
N GLU A 93 -0.78 -5.25 7.83
CA GLU A 93 -0.90 -6.30 6.81
C GLU A 93 -1.61 -5.81 5.55
N LYS A 94 -2.76 -5.14 5.71
CA LYS A 94 -3.53 -4.59 4.57
C LYS A 94 -2.70 -3.58 3.78
N LEU A 95 -1.98 -2.70 4.47
CA LEU A 95 -1.10 -1.71 3.85
C LEU A 95 0.06 -2.38 3.09
N CYS A 96 0.66 -3.41 3.68
CA CYS A 96 1.74 -4.17 3.08
C CYS A 96 1.31 -4.92 1.81
N VAL A 97 0.07 -5.41 1.71
CA VAL A 97 -0.43 -6.04 0.47
C VAL A 97 -0.42 -5.05 -0.71
N ILE A 98 -0.87 -3.81 -0.47
CA ILE A 98 -0.88 -2.78 -1.52
C ILE A 98 0.55 -2.39 -1.90
N LEU A 99 1.40 -2.15 -0.88
CA LEU A 99 2.81 -1.78 -1.09
C LEU A 99 3.62 -2.92 -1.74
N GLN A 100 3.29 -4.18 -1.47
CA GLN A 100 3.89 -5.33 -2.15
C GLN A 100 3.61 -5.29 -3.65
N LYS A 101 2.38 -5.01 -4.08
CA LYS A 101 2.05 -4.85 -5.51
C LYS A 101 2.79 -3.67 -6.13
N LEU A 102 2.80 -2.52 -5.45
CA LEU A 102 3.53 -1.33 -5.91
C LEU A 102 5.05 -1.55 -6.00
N SER A 103 5.63 -2.38 -5.13
CA SER A 103 7.08 -2.68 -5.14
C SER A 103 7.54 -3.41 -6.39
N ARG A 104 6.63 -4.10 -7.10
CA ARG A 104 6.91 -4.79 -8.37
C ARG A 104 7.06 -3.82 -9.54
N ILE A 105 6.54 -2.60 -9.41
CA ILE A 105 6.57 -1.58 -10.47
C ILE A 105 7.92 -0.87 -10.44
N LYS A 106 8.70 -1.04 -11.51
CA LYS A 106 10.08 -0.51 -11.60
C LYS A 106 10.15 1.01 -11.41
N SER A 107 9.20 1.77 -11.96
CA SER A 107 9.16 3.23 -11.84
C SER A 107 8.87 3.73 -10.42
N ASN A 108 8.26 2.90 -9.56
CA ASN A 108 7.95 3.26 -8.18
C ASN A 108 9.14 3.13 -7.23
N LYS A 109 10.21 2.46 -7.64
CA LYS A 109 11.38 2.23 -6.79
C LYS A 109 11.98 3.53 -6.23
N LYS A 110 12.00 4.60 -7.04
CA LYS A 110 12.42 5.94 -6.60
C LYS A 110 11.53 6.52 -5.48
N LEU A 111 10.23 6.20 -5.49
CA LEU A 111 9.29 6.64 -4.45
C LEU A 111 9.51 5.86 -3.15
N PHE A 112 9.75 4.55 -3.22
CA PHE A 112 10.14 3.76 -2.05
C PHE A 112 11.42 4.29 -1.38
N GLU A 113 12.40 4.71 -2.19
CA GLU A 113 13.64 5.31 -1.70
C GLU A 113 13.42 6.72 -1.13
N LEU A 114 12.75 7.60 -1.88
CA LEU A 114 12.47 8.98 -1.49
C LEU A 114 11.78 9.06 -0.12
N PHE A 115 10.83 8.17 0.15
CA PHE A 115 10.08 8.14 1.40
C PHE A 115 10.67 7.18 2.46
N GLY A 116 11.87 6.66 2.23
CA GLY A 116 12.61 5.83 3.19
C GLY A 116 11.95 4.48 3.53
N LEU A 117 10.99 4.03 2.72
CA LEU A 117 10.15 2.86 3.01
C LEU A 117 10.95 1.56 3.10
N HIS A 118 12.01 1.42 2.30
CA HIS A 118 12.88 0.23 2.34
C HIS A 118 13.45 -0.02 3.75
N ARG A 119 13.93 1.04 4.43
CA ARG A 119 14.49 0.93 5.78
C ARG A 119 13.41 0.58 6.80
N MET A 120 12.22 1.14 6.65
CA MET A 120 11.07 0.82 7.52
C MET A 120 10.68 -0.66 7.40
N PHE A 121 10.64 -1.21 6.18
CA PHE A 121 10.33 -2.63 5.99
C PHE A 121 11.42 -3.55 6.54
N GLN A 122 12.70 -3.16 6.46
CA GLN A 122 13.79 -3.93 7.09
C GLN A 122 13.62 -3.98 8.61
N GLU A 123 13.32 -2.84 9.24
CA GLU A 123 13.10 -2.79 10.68
C GLU A 123 11.84 -3.57 11.08
N LEU A 124 10.72 -3.37 10.39
CA LEU A 124 9.50 -4.14 10.61
C LEU A 124 9.74 -5.65 10.47
N ARG A 125 10.51 -6.08 9.48
CA ARG A 125 10.84 -7.49 9.28
C ARG A 125 11.65 -8.05 10.45
N ARG A 126 12.50 -7.24 11.09
CA ARG A 126 13.32 -7.62 12.24
C ARG A 126 12.50 -7.72 13.53
N THR A 127 11.47 -6.89 13.69
CA THR A 127 10.71 -6.77 14.94
C THR A 127 9.36 -7.49 14.93
N THR A 128 8.83 -7.86 13.76
CA THR A 128 7.54 -8.57 13.65
C THR A 128 7.65 -9.99 14.20
N ASP A 129 6.66 -10.42 15.00
CA ASP A 129 6.53 -11.80 15.46
C ASP A 129 6.44 -12.76 14.25
N PRO A 130 7.32 -13.78 14.14
CA PRO A 130 7.26 -14.80 13.10
C PRO A 130 5.90 -15.52 12.97
N GLY A 131 5.07 -15.52 14.01
CA GLY A 131 3.69 -16.04 13.98
C GLY A 131 2.78 -15.28 13.01
N HIS A 132 3.08 -14.03 12.67
CA HIS A 132 2.39 -13.26 11.64
C HIS A 132 2.91 -13.62 10.24
N THR A 133 2.67 -14.86 9.83
CA THR A 133 3.21 -15.46 8.60
C THR A 133 2.85 -14.65 7.35
N PHE A 134 1.62 -14.14 7.27
CA PHE A 134 1.15 -13.35 6.13
C PHE A 134 1.89 -12.01 6.02
N LEU A 135 2.00 -11.25 7.11
CA LEU A 135 2.81 -10.04 7.16
C LEU A 135 4.27 -10.32 6.76
N CYS A 136 4.86 -11.38 7.32
CA CYS A 136 6.23 -11.79 7.03
C CYS A 136 6.47 -12.06 5.54
N ILE A 137 5.54 -12.76 4.87
CA ILE A 137 5.62 -13.06 3.44
C ILE A 137 5.57 -11.76 2.61
N ASN A 138 4.68 -10.83 2.95
CA ASN A 138 4.57 -9.55 2.26
C ASN A 138 5.83 -8.71 2.42
N LEU A 139 6.36 -8.60 3.65
CA LEU A 139 7.60 -7.87 3.92
C LEU A 139 8.79 -8.44 3.16
N ASN A 140 8.97 -9.77 3.15
CA ASN A 140 10.02 -10.41 2.37
C ASN A 140 9.89 -10.10 0.88
N SER A 141 8.67 -10.19 0.33
CA SER A 141 8.41 -9.92 -1.08
C SER A 141 8.73 -8.47 -1.45
N ILE A 142 8.33 -7.52 -0.60
CA ILE A 142 8.67 -6.10 -0.78
C ILE A 142 10.19 -5.93 -0.80
N LEU A 143 10.88 -6.46 0.20
CA LEU A 143 12.33 -6.33 0.32
C LEU A 143 13.05 -6.94 -0.88
N LEU A 144 12.67 -8.14 -1.32
CA LEU A 144 13.23 -8.77 -2.51
C LEU A 144 13.04 -7.92 -3.77
N ASN A 145 11.83 -7.40 -4.00
CA ASN A 145 11.54 -6.55 -5.17
C ASN A 145 12.36 -5.25 -5.17
N LEU A 146 12.66 -4.71 -3.99
CA LEU A 146 13.48 -3.51 -3.81
C LEU A 146 14.98 -3.81 -3.86
N GLU A 147 15.45 -4.96 -3.36
CA GLU A 147 16.85 -5.37 -3.36
C GLU A 147 17.43 -5.63 -4.75
N PHE A 148 16.57 -5.94 -5.74
CA PHE A 148 16.94 -5.86 -7.17
C PHE A 148 17.53 -4.50 -7.58
N LEU A 149 17.45 -3.46 -6.75
CA LEU A 149 18.17 -2.19 -6.97
C LEU A 149 19.67 -2.31 -6.72
N ARG A 150 20.11 -3.01 -5.68
CA ARG A 150 21.54 -3.07 -5.32
C ARG A 150 22.35 -3.82 -6.36
N SER A 151 21.81 -4.92 -6.90
CA SER A 151 22.46 -5.69 -7.96
C SER A 151 22.52 -4.93 -9.29
N ASN A 152 21.44 -4.23 -9.68
CA ASN A 152 21.43 -3.47 -10.94
C ASN A 152 22.21 -2.14 -10.88
N SER A 153 22.35 -1.50 -9.70
CA SER A 153 23.17 -0.30 -9.58
C SER A 153 24.66 -0.60 -9.68
N LEU A 154 25.10 -1.75 -9.13
CA LEU A 154 26.50 -2.21 -9.20
C LEU A 154 26.96 -2.50 -10.63
N ASP A 155 26.10 -3.09 -11.48
CA ASP A 155 26.42 -3.35 -12.88
C ASP A 155 26.55 -2.06 -13.72
N SER A 156 25.78 -1.02 -13.39
CA SER A 156 25.90 0.28 -14.07
C SER A 156 27.18 1.04 -13.73
N SER A 157 27.77 0.81 -12.55
CA SER A 157 29.04 1.42 -12.11
C SER A 157 30.29 0.69 -12.61
N LEU A 158 30.17 -0.51 -13.17
CA LEU A 158 31.27 -1.28 -13.77
C LEU A 158 31.38 -1.12 -15.29
N SER A 159 30.53 -0.26 -15.88
CA SER A 159 30.43 -0.04 -17.33
C SER A 159 30.91 1.35 -17.77
N SER A 160 31.76 2.03 -16.98
CA SER A 160 32.32 3.36 -17.28
C SER A 160 33.84 3.33 -17.39
#